data_AF-A0A2W5UNC6-F1
#
_entry.id   AF-A0A2W5UNC6-F1
#
_cell.length_a   1.000
_cell.length_b   1.000
_cell.length_c   1.000
_cell.angle_alpha   90.00
_cell.angle_beta   90.00
_cell.angle_gamma   90.00
#
_symmetry.space_group_name_H-M   'P 1'
#
loop_
_entity.id
_entity.type
_entity.pdbx_description
1 polymer ?
#
loop_
_entity_poly.entity_id
_entity_poly.type
_entity_poly.pdbx_seq_one_letter_code
_entity_poly.pdbx_strand_id
1 'polypeptide(L)'
;MSGYANDFTSNTNGCKGSQGLDRMVRFQVPAGHRVTATVTPTVSTFDPMLSLVRGAAAACVGSSATCVASADTGADNAAETASWFNGTGAPVDMFAVVDDYDAQSFNGAYTLSISASPPPAGDTCETALAGSSGVAISRTVTDFTNDYASSTSCASPSTGADLVIVYAVPANQSLTVTATPSASVDVSINLSLGSGACGARTCVAGVSKGANGVTESLGWNNVTGAAQNVYVTIDSTSSSTGTVSVTGTVGASLACGPLTCGSGCCSGGVCQTGTSASACGTNGAACNTCTSPAQCSASQACSATNLPTGAPCTATSQCYEPVLGSAVCETSWPGGYCSSICFLTNQLCGGFGSSATGWCTANNQCLQLCNAPGSGQSNCRANYVCDTAAGTPSQGVCVPRCPTVACASGRTCNAQGYCI
;
A
#
# COMPACT_ATOMS: atom_id res chain seq x y z
N MET A 1 7.95 -22.33 51.55
CA MET A 1 7.82 -22.90 50.20
C MET A 1 8.53 -24.26 50.05
N SER A 2 8.25 -25.25 50.91
CA SER A 2 8.99 -26.52 50.87
C SER A 2 8.66 -27.31 49.59
N GLY A 3 9.68 -27.74 48.83
CA GLY A 3 9.53 -28.59 47.64
C GLY A 3 9.58 -27.87 46.28
N TYR A 4 9.74 -26.54 46.26
CA TYR A 4 10.02 -25.78 45.04
C TYR A 4 11.53 -25.60 44.85
N ALA A 5 11.96 -25.37 43.62
CA ALA A 5 13.34 -25.08 43.23
C ALA A 5 13.40 -23.76 42.48
N ASN A 6 14.61 -23.20 42.39
CA ASN A 6 14.90 -22.08 41.50
C ASN A 6 15.33 -22.62 40.14
N ASP A 7 14.37 -22.79 39.25
CA ASP A 7 14.52 -23.33 37.90
C ASP A 7 14.29 -22.26 36.81
N PHE A 8 13.83 -21.06 37.18
CA PHE A 8 13.54 -19.91 36.33
C PHE A 8 14.49 -18.74 36.64
N THR A 9 15.77 -18.92 36.33
CA THR A 9 16.79 -17.89 36.59
C THR A 9 16.92 -16.85 35.46
N SER A 10 15.88 -16.63 34.64
CA SER A 10 15.98 -15.77 33.45
C SER A 10 15.77 -14.29 33.79
N ASN A 11 16.84 -13.51 33.72
CA ASN A 11 16.81 -12.04 33.70
C ASN A 11 17.05 -11.45 32.31
N THR A 12 16.95 -12.29 31.27
CA THR A 12 17.14 -11.91 29.87
C THR A 12 15.84 -12.06 29.08
N ASN A 13 15.79 -11.52 27.86
CA ASN A 13 14.63 -11.64 26.96
C ASN A 13 13.30 -11.14 27.56
N GLY A 14 13.37 -10.06 28.34
CA GLY A 14 12.20 -9.40 28.94
C GLY A 14 11.63 -10.11 30.17
N CYS A 15 12.31 -11.13 30.70
CA CYS A 15 11.90 -11.81 31.94
C CYS A 15 12.47 -11.14 33.20
N LYS A 16 11.78 -11.38 34.32
CA LYS A 16 12.21 -11.05 35.68
C LYS A 16 12.31 -12.35 36.48
N GLY A 17 13.53 -12.69 36.87
CA GLY A 17 13.86 -13.86 37.67
C GLY A 17 15.16 -13.60 38.45
N SER A 18 15.26 -14.15 39.67
CA SER A 18 16.38 -13.99 40.59
C SER A 18 16.72 -15.34 41.25
N GLN A 19 17.08 -15.31 42.53
CA GLN A 19 17.56 -16.43 43.30
C GLN A 19 16.44 -17.15 44.09
N GLY A 20 15.22 -16.61 44.06
CA GLY A 20 14.04 -17.13 44.73
C GLY A 20 13.56 -18.49 44.25
N LEU A 21 12.57 -19.05 44.96
CA LEU A 21 11.93 -20.31 44.57
C LEU A 21 10.75 -20.02 43.65
N ASP A 22 10.69 -20.72 42.52
CA ASP A 22 9.71 -20.44 41.48
C ASP A 22 8.38 -21.12 41.71
N ARG A 23 7.30 -20.44 41.31
CA ARG A 23 5.98 -21.04 41.18
C ARG A 23 5.37 -20.69 39.84
N MET A 24 4.88 -21.71 39.15
CA MET A 24 4.31 -21.56 37.82
C MET A 24 2.83 -21.95 37.82
N VAL A 25 2.00 -21.08 37.26
CA VAL A 25 0.59 -21.36 37.02
C VAL A 25 0.33 -21.30 35.53
N ARG A 26 -0.15 -22.42 34.97
CA ARG A 26 -0.59 -22.48 33.57
C ARG A 26 -2.02 -21.98 33.45
N PHE A 27 -2.28 -21.18 32.43
CA PHE A 27 -3.61 -20.74 32.04
C PHE A 27 -3.67 -20.52 30.52
N GLN A 28 -4.84 -20.14 30.02
CA GLN A 28 -5.05 -19.83 28.60
C GLN A 28 -5.66 -18.44 28.44
N VAL A 29 -5.17 -17.68 27.46
CA VAL A 29 -5.70 -16.37 27.09
C VAL A 29 -6.44 -16.51 25.77
N PRO A 30 -7.77 -16.27 25.71
CA PRO A 30 -8.50 -16.29 24.45
C PRO A 30 -7.95 -15.28 23.44
N ALA A 31 -8.23 -15.49 22.15
CA ALA A 31 -7.92 -14.51 21.11
C ALA A 31 -8.60 -13.16 21.41
N GLY A 32 -7.90 -12.06 21.18
CA GLY A 32 -8.41 -10.70 21.42
C GLY A 32 -8.68 -10.36 22.89
N HIS A 33 -8.11 -11.11 23.84
CA HIS A 33 -8.20 -10.79 25.27
C HIS A 33 -6.85 -10.31 25.80
N ARG A 34 -6.91 -9.37 26.75
CA ARG A 34 -5.79 -8.96 27.59
C ARG A 34 -5.80 -9.79 28.86
N VAL A 35 -4.67 -10.40 29.18
CA VAL A 35 -4.43 -10.96 30.50
C VAL A 35 -3.87 -9.88 31.41
N THR A 36 -4.36 -9.85 32.65
CA THR A 36 -3.74 -9.14 33.77
C THR A 36 -3.51 -10.16 34.88
N ALA A 37 -2.25 -10.31 35.26
CA ALA A 37 -1.85 -11.15 36.39
C ALA A 37 -1.29 -10.23 37.48
N THR A 38 -1.77 -10.39 38.71
CA THR A 38 -1.28 -9.66 39.87
C THR A 38 -0.91 -10.63 40.98
N VAL A 39 0.33 -10.53 41.45
CA VAL A 39 0.79 -11.21 42.65
C VAL A 39 0.77 -10.21 43.81
N THR A 40 0.05 -10.53 44.87
CA THR A 40 -0.02 -9.71 46.08
C THR A 40 0.57 -10.50 47.25
N PRO A 41 1.73 -10.06 47.78
CA PRO A 41 2.28 -10.65 48.99
C PRO A 41 1.30 -10.58 50.16
N THR A 42 1.30 -11.61 50.99
CA THR A 42 0.56 -11.62 52.27
C THR A 42 1.50 -11.59 53.46
N VAL A 43 2.80 -11.43 53.22
CA VAL A 43 3.87 -11.38 54.21
C VAL A 43 4.85 -10.29 53.83
N SER A 44 5.42 -9.63 54.84
CA SER A 44 6.17 -8.39 54.67
C SER A 44 7.57 -8.55 54.08
N THR A 45 8.05 -9.78 53.91
CA THR A 45 9.43 -10.11 53.50
C THR A 45 9.48 -10.75 52.12
N PHE A 46 8.38 -10.69 51.37
CA PHE A 46 8.32 -11.25 50.03
C PHE A 46 8.30 -10.12 49.03
N ASP A 47 9.30 -10.11 48.15
CA ASP A 47 9.43 -9.17 47.05
C ASP A 47 9.20 -9.94 45.75
N PRO A 48 7.93 -10.05 45.31
CA PRO A 48 7.61 -10.90 44.19
C PRO A 48 8.16 -10.29 42.90
N MET A 49 8.64 -11.15 42.01
CA MET A 49 8.74 -10.83 40.58
C MET A 49 7.73 -11.66 39.82
N LEU A 50 7.10 -11.06 38.81
CA LEU A 50 6.10 -11.71 37.98
C LEU A 50 6.53 -11.71 36.52
N SER A 51 6.57 -12.90 35.92
CA SER A 51 6.91 -13.09 34.51
C SER A 51 5.79 -13.84 33.78
N LEU A 52 5.39 -13.36 32.60
CA LEU A 52 4.42 -14.02 31.73
C LEU A 52 5.13 -14.66 30.54
N VAL A 53 5.02 -15.98 30.43
CA VAL A 53 5.69 -16.78 29.37
C VAL A 53 4.63 -17.41 28.48
N ARG A 54 4.82 -17.30 27.16
CA ARG A 54 3.96 -17.94 26.16
C ARG A 54 4.48 -19.32 25.77
N GLY A 55 3.57 -20.27 25.54
CA GLY A 55 3.89 -21.54 24.87
C GLY A 55 3.68 -22.77 25.74
N ALA A 56 4.40 -23.85 25.42
CA ALA A 56 4.37 -25.10 26.17
C ALA A 56 5.24 -25.01 27.44
N ALA A 57 5.08 -25.97 28.36
CA ALA A 57 5.84 -25.99 29.62
C ALA A 57 7.37 -25.91 29.43
N ALA A 58 7.89 -26.46 28.32
CA ALA A 58 9.31 -26.38 27.97
C ALA A 58 9.82 -24.94 27.77
N ALA A 59 8.93 -23.96 27.51
CA ALA A 59 9.29 -22.54 27.38
C ALA A 59 9.64 -21.88 28.72
N CYS A 60 9.32 -22.50 29.86
CA CYS A 60 9.52 -21.94 31.19
C CYS A 60 10.76 -22.51 31.91
N VAL A 61 11.60 -23.29 31.23
CA VAL A 61 12.74 -23.97 31.87
C VAL A 61 14.04 -23.22 31.58
N GLY A 62 14.76 -22.86 32.66
CA GLY A 62 16.10 -22.27 32.61
C GLY A 62 16.17 -20.85 32.03
N SER A 63 17.37 -20.43 31.66
CA SER A 63 17.66 -19.05 31.20
C SER A 63 17.21 -18.74 29.77
N SER A 64 16.55 -19.68 29.07
CA SER A 64 16.09 -19.49 27.68
C SER A 64 14.65 -19.01 27.58
N ALA A 65 13.96 -18.81 28.70
CA ALA A 65 12.61 -18.28 28.68
C ALA A 65 12.57 -16.87 28.05
N THR A 66 11.54 -16.63 27.23
CA THR A 66 11.23 -15.33 26.65
C THR A 66 9.89 -14.88 27.20
N CYS A 67 9.89 -13.76 27.91
CA CYS A 67 8.69 -13.24 28.53
C CYS A 67 8.01 -12.24 27.61
N VAL A 68 6.68 -12.35 27.54
CA VAL A 68 5.86 -11.41 26.79
C VAL A 68 5.47 -10.19 27.64
N ALA A 69 5.58 -10.33 28.96
CA ALA A 69 5.47 -9.25 29.93
C ALA A 69 6.12 -9.68 31.25
N SER A 70 6.57 -8.72 32.04
CA SER A 70 7.09 -8.96 33.39
C SER A 70 6.94 -7.73 34.27
N ALA A 71 6.91 -7.91 35.59
CA ALA A 71 6.84 -6.85 36.57
C ALA A 71 7.72 -7.18 37.79
N ASP A 72 8.38 -6.13 38.28
CA ASP A 72 9.39 -6.09 39.35
C ASP A 72 9.64 -4.60 39.61
N THR A 73 8.67 -3.94 40.24
CA THR A 73 8.58 -2.47 40.31
C THR A 73 8.45 -1.96 41.74
N GLY A 74 7.75 -2.71 42.57
CA GLY A 74 7.67 -2.53 44.00
C GLY A 74 8.89 -3.07 44.71
N ALA A 75 8.88 -2.91 46.04
CA ALA A 75 9.82 -3.56 46.94
C ALA A 75 9.04 -4.61 47.74
N ASP A 76 9.67 -5.19 48.77
CA ASP A 76 9.03 -6.09 49.74
C ASP A 76 7.58 -5.68 50.08
N ASN A 77 6.68 -6.67 50.01
CA ASN A 77 5.26 -6.55 50.31
C ASN A 77 4.45 -5.67 49.33
N ALA A 78 5.04 -5.20 48.24
CA ALA A 78 4.32 -4.57 47.16
C ALA A 78 3.74 -5.62 46.20
N ALA A 79 2.60 -5.31 45.59
CA ALA A 79 2.03 -6.17 44.56
C ALA A 79 2.69 -5.90 43.21
N GLU A 80 3.00 -6.95 42.46
CA GLU A 80 3.43 -6.83 41.07
C GLU A 80 2.31 -7.16 40.11
N THR A 81 2.20 -6.41 39.01
CA THR A 81 1.20 -6.62 37.98
C THR A 81 1.82 -6.64 36.59
N ALA A 82 1.62 -7.74 35.87
CA ALA A 82 2.04 -7.89 34.48
C ALA A 82 0.81 -8.08 33.58
N SER A 83 0.84 -7.48 32.39
CA SER A 83 -0.26 -7.57 31.43
C SER A 83 0.25 -7.81 30.01
N TRP A 84 -0.52 -8.57 29.24
CA TRP A 84 -0.23 -8.87 27.84
C TRP A 84 -1.52 -9.04 27.03
N PHE A 85 -1.52 -8.55 25.79
CA PHE A 85 -2.64 -8.69 24.86
C PHE A 85 -2.43 -9.85 23.86
N ASN A 86 -3.39 -10.77 23.81
CA ASN A 86 -3.40 -11.82 22.80
C ASN A 86 -4.00 -11.33 21.47
N GLY A 87 -3.19 -10.60 20.70
CA GLY A 87 -3.54 -10.19 19.33
C GLY A 87 -3.51 -11.32 18.30
N THR A 88 -3.31 -12.58 18.71
CA THR A 88 -3.32 -13.71 17.78
C THR A 88 -4.75 -14.14 17.47
N GLY A 89 -4.96 -14.79 16.32
CA GLY A 89 -6.28 -15.30 15.91
C GLY A 89 -6.76 -16.54 16.67
N ALA A 90 -6.07 -16.98 17.73
CA ALA A 90 -6.39 -18.18 18.48
C ALA A 90 -6.08 -18.04 19.98
N PRO A 91 -6.68 -18.88 20.86
CA PRO A 91 -6.27 -18.96 22.25
C PRO A 91 -4.79 -19.33 22.39
N VAL A 92 -4.13 -18.74 23.38
CA VAL A 92 -2.70 -18.93 23.65
C VAL A 92 -2.52 -19.51 25.05
N ASP A 93 -1.80 -20.63 25.14
CA ASP A 93 -1.35 -21.17 26.43
C ASP A 93 -0.20 -20.33 27.00
N MET A 94 -0.31 -20.03 28.29
CA MET A 94 0.62 -19.18 29.02
C MET A 94 0.94 -19.71 30.41
N PHE A 95 2.04 -19.22 30.95
CA PHE A 95 2.46 -19.44 32.33
C PHE A 95 2.69 -18.09 33.00
N ALA A 96 2.17 -17.95 34.22
CA ALA A 96 2.59 -16.92 35.16
C ALA A 96 3.64 -17.55 36.06
N VAL A 97 4.84 -17.01 36.03
CA VAL A 97 5.96 -17.39 36.88
C VAL A 97 6.08 -16.34 37.97
N VAL A 98 5.90 -16.76 39.21
CA VAL A 98 6.13 -15.94 40.40
C VAL A 98 7.45 -16.41 40.99
N ASP A 99 8.38 -15.47 41.11
CA ASP A 99 9.70 -15.65 41.72
C ASP A 99 9.86 -14.65 42.88
N ASP A 100 10.91 -14.80 43.67
CA ASP A 100 11.31 -13.91 44.77
C ASP A 100 12.61 -13.20 44.40
N TYR A 101 12.65 -11.89 44.59
CA TYR A 101 13.86 -11.12 44.37
C TYR A 101 15.01 -11.57 45.29
N ASP A 102 14.71 -11.93 46.55
CA ASP A 102 15.70 -12.33 47.56
C ASP A 102 15.88 -13.86 47.67
N ALA A 103 17.13 -14.30 47.58
CA ALA A 103 17.56 -15.70 47.73
C ALA A 103 17.20 -16.34 49.09
N GLN A 104 16.90 -15.53 50.12
CA GLN A 104 16.80 -15.98 51.51
C GLN A 104 15.38 -16.07 52.05
N SER A 105 14.35 -15.63 51.31
CA SER A 105 12.97 -15.64 51.81
C SER A 105 12.28 -16.98 51.50
N PHE A 106 12.35 -17.90 52.46
CA PHE A 106 11.60 -19.17 52.39
C PHE A 106 10.09 -18.99 52.65
N ASN A 107 9.67 -17.76 52.98
CA ASN A 107 8.32 -17.35 53.31
C ASN A 107 7.80 -16.29 52.32
N GLY A 108 7.39 -16.73 51.14
CA GLY A 108 6.63 -15.92 50.18
C GLY A 108 5.18 -16.39 50.06
N ALA A 109 4.40 -16.22 51.13
CA ALA A 109 2.95 -16.39 51.03
C ALA A 109 2.37 -15.21 50.24
N TYR A 110 1.53 -15.51 49.25
CA TYR A 110 0.94 -14.53 48.36
C TYR A 110 -0.42 -15.02 47.85
N THR A 111 -1.19 -14.10 47.28
CA THR A 111 -2.32 -14.41 46.39
C THR A 111 -1.95 -14.05 44.95
N LEU A 112 -2.38 -14.88 43.99
CA LEU A 112 -2.21 -14.63 42.56
C LEU A 112 -3.59 -14.56 41.93
N SER A 113 -3.93 -13.39 41.40
CA SER A 113 -5.12 -13.19 40.58
C SER A 113 -4.70 -13.18 39.11
N ILE A 114 -5.44 -13.90 38.28
CA ILE A 114 -5.26 -13.90 36.83
C ILE A 114 -6.63 -13.70 36.23
N SER A 115 -6.78 -12.64 35.44
CA SER A 115 -7.99 -12.38 34.67
C SER A 115 -7.64 -12.22 33.20
N ALA A 116 -8.55 -12.66 32.34
CA ALA A 116 -8.47 -12.40 30.91
C ALA A 116 -9.80 -11.80 30.46
N SER A 117 -9.76 -10.60 29.91
CA SER A 117 -10.94 -9.90 29.40
C SER A 117 -10.62 -9.22 28.07
N PRO A 118 -11.63 -8.98 27.21
CA PRO A 118 -11.43 -8.12 26.06
C PRO A 118 -10.88 -6.75 26.51
N PRO A 119 -9.93 -6.16 25.77
CA PRO A 119 -9.50 -4.79 26.02
C PRO A 119 -10.68 -3.83 25.95
N PRO A 120 -10.63 -2.71 26.67
CA PRO A 120 -11.57 -1.61 26.48
C PRO A 120 -11.64 -1.16 25.01
N ALA A 121 -12.80 -0.64 24.61
CA ALA A 121 -12.96 -0.08 23.27
C ALA A 121 -12.07 1.16 23.11
N GLY A 122 -11.17 1.11 22.14
CA GLY A 122 -10.14 2.12 21.89
C GLY A 122 -8.76 1.77 22.44
N ASP A 123 -8.58 0.67 23.17
CA ASP A 123 -7.27 0.29 23.75
C ASP A 123 -6.30 -0.23 22.67
N THR A 124 -6.79 -1.10 21.78
CA THR A 124 -5.98 -1.77 20.77
C THR A 124 -6.44 -1.41 19.36
N CYS A 125 -5.62 -1.70 18.35
CA CYS A 125 -6.01 -1.53 16.95
C CYS A 125 -7.24 -2.39 16.58
N GLU A 126 -7.38 -3.57 17.19
CA GLU A 126 -8.51 -4.48 17.01
C GLU A 126 -9.79 -3.95 17.69
N THR A 127 -9.64 -3.21 18.79
CA THR A 127 -10.75 -2.60 19.53
C THR A 127 -10.94 -1.11 19.22
N ALA A 128 -10.30 -0.58 18.18
CA ALA A 128 -10.29 0.83 17.84
C ALA A 128 -11.71 1.42 17.75
N LEU A 129 -11.88 2.62 18.30
CA LEU A 129 -13.15 3.33 18.24
C LEU A 129 -13.41 3.86 16.82
N ALA A 130 -14.63 3.73 16.33
CA ALA A 130 -15.01 4.32 15.05
C ALA A 130 -15.17 5.85 15.21
N GLY A 131 -14.29 6.61 14.56
CA GLY A 131 -14.34 8.06 14.50
C GLY A 131 -15.33 8.54 13.44
N SER A 132 -16.10 9.59 13.78
CA SER A 132 -16.96 10.31 12.84
C SER A 132 -16.39 11.70 12.57
N SER A 133 -16.47 12.16 11.31
CA SER A 133 -15.91 13.45 10.91
C SER A 133 -16.50 14.60 11.74
N GLY A 134 -15.66 15.41 12.36
CA GLY A 134 -16.03 16.57 13.18
C GLY A 134 -16.61 16.23 14.56
N VAL A 135 -16.71 14.95 14.93
CA VAL A 135 -17.23 14.52 16.23
C VAL A 135 -16.08 14.24 17.19
N ALA A 136 -16.11 14.88 18.36
CA ALA A 136 -15.12 14.68 19.41
C ALA A 136 -15.36 13.38 20.19
N ILE A 137 -14.29 12.67 20.48
CA ILE A 137 -14.26 11.50 21.37
C ILE A 137 -13.39 11.86 22.58
N SER A 138 -14.01 11.92 23.77
CA SER A 138 -13.30 12.19 25.02
C SER A 138 -13.13 10.92 25.84
N ARG A 139 -11.92 10.70 26.38
CA ARG A 139 -11.58 9.54 27.21
C ARG A 139 -10.61 9.91 28.33
N THR A 140 -10.53 9.05 29.35
CA THR A 140 -9.53 9.14 30.40
C THR A 140 -8.34 8.29 30.01
N VAL A 141 -7.12 8.79 30.15
CA VAL A 141 -5.88 8.08 29.76
C VAL A 141 -5.73 6.76 30.55
N THR A 142 -6.19 6.73 31.80
CA THR A 142 -6.13 5.53 32.66
C THR A 142 -7.10 4.42 32.25
N ASP A 143 -7.99 4.67 31.28
CA ASP A 143 -8.90 3.65 30.77
C ASP A 143 -8.19 2.67 29.83
N PHE A 144 -6.93 2.95 29.46
CA PHE A 144 -6.16 2.23 28.47
C PHE A 144 -4.80 1.77 29.00
N THR A 145 -4.15 0.89 28.24
CA THR A 145 -2.81 0.35 28.50
C THR A 145 -1.81 0.94 27.51
N ASN A 146 -0.53 0.99 27.89
CA ASN A 146 0.55 1.25 26.94
C ASN A 146 0.92 -0.05 26.21
N ASP A 147 0.45 -0.21 24.99
CA ASP A 147 0.72 -1.36 24.13
C ASP A 147 1.80 -1.07 23.08
N TYR A 148 2.09 0.21 22.81
CA TYR A 148 2.89 0.62 21.68
C TYR A 148 4.13 1.42 22.11
N ALA A 149 5.15 0.78 22.70
CA ALA A 149 6.31 1.49 23.28
C ALA A 149 7.47 1.83 22.30
N SER A 150 7.56 1.23 21.10
CA SER A 150 8.64 1.51 20.12
C SER A 150 8.17 1.41 18.66
N SER A 151 8.66 2.28 17.77
CA SER A 151 8.12 2.44 16.40
C SER A 151 9.15 2.75 15.32
N THR A 152 8.74 2.53 14.07
CA THR A 152 9.36 3.10 12.87
C THR A 152 8.51 4.27 12.37
N SER A 153 9.13 5.44 12.16
CA SER A 153 8.50 6.64 11.55
C SER A 153 7.31 7.27 12.29
N CYS A 154 7.00 6.84 13.52
CA CYS A 154 6.02 7.50 14.39
C CYS A 154 6.68 8.65 15.18
N ALA A 155 5.86 9.54 15.73
CA ALA A 155 6.32 10.57 16.65
C ALA A 155 6.64 9.96 18.02
N SER A 156 7.92 10.06 18.40
CA SER A 156 8.54 9.71 19.69
C SER A 156 8.23 8.30 20.27
N PRO A 157 9.15 7.71 21.07
CA PRO A 157 8.78 6.61 21.95
C PRO A 157 7.91 7.18 23.08
N SER A 158 6.79 6.54 23.35
CA SER A 158 5.84 6.99 24.35
C SER A 158 5.70 5.93 25.42
N THR A 159 5.48 6.39 26.65
CA THR A 159 5.38 5.52 27.84
C THR A 159 3.98 5.51 28.43
N GLY A 160 3.08 6.36 27.93
CA GLY A 160 1.70 6.50 28.38
C GLY A 160 0.75 5.53 27.69
N ALA A 161 -0.51 5.58 28.11
CA ALA A 161 -1.54 4.67 27.60
C ALA A 161 -2.04 5.09 26.21
N ASP A 162 -2.47 4.10 25.42
CA ASP A 162 -2.83 4.25 24.02
C ASP A 162 -4.35 4.32 23.79
N LEU A 163 -4.78 5.35 23.06
CA LEU A 163 -6.14 5.48 22.54
C LEU A 163 -6.11 5.37 21.01
N VAL A 164 -6.76 4.35 20.47
CA VAL A 164 -6.86 4.08 19.04
C VAL A 164 -8.24 4.42 18.50
N ILE A 165 -8.28 5.25 17.46
CA ILE A 165 -9.48 5.64 16.72
C ILE A 165 -9.27 5.34 15.24
N VAL A 166 -10.27 4.77 14.57
CA VAL A 166 -10.25 4.52 13.13
C VAL A 166 -11.16 5.51 12.40
N TYR A 167 -10.64 6.13 11.34
CA TYR A 167 -11.40 7.01 10.44
C TYR A 167 -11.42 6.43 9.03
N ALA A 168 -12.60 6.43 8.40
CA ALA A 168 -12.73 6.17 6.97
C ALA A 168 -12.50 7.46 6.19
N VAL A 169 -11.41 7.55 5.43
CA VAL A 169 -11.04 8.71 4.63
C VAL A 169 -11.25 8.36 3.14
N PRO A 170 -12.22 8.96 2.44
CA PRO A 170 -12.45 8.68 1.03
C PRO A 170 -11.24 9.02 0.15
N ALA A 171 -11.23 8.47 -1.07
CA ALA A 171 -10.19 8.77 -2.06
C ALA A 171 -10.08 10.28 -2.30
N ASN A 172 -8.85 10.78 -2.41
CA ASN A 172 -8.53 12.19 -2.64
C ASN A 172 -9.08 13.17 -1.58
N GLN A 173 -9.31 12.73 -0.35
CA GLN A 173 -9.68 13.62 0.76
C GLN A 173 -8.54 13.73 1.78
N SER A 174 -8.59 14.76 2.62
CA SER A 174 -7.67 14.91 3.75
C SER A 174 -8.33 14.50 5.06
N LEU A 175 -7.52 14.12 6.03
CA LEU A 175 -7.88 13.95 7.42
C LEU A 175 -7.02 14.92 8.24
N THR A 176 -7.68 15.76 9.04
CA THR A 176 -7.01 16.51 10.11
C THR A 176 -7.48 15.95 11.44
N VAL A 177 -6.55 15.44 12.23
CA VAL A 177 -6.80 15.01 13.62
C VAL A 177 -6.32 16.11 14.55
N THR A 178 -7.11 16.41 15.56
CA THR A 178 -6.74 17.30 16.66
C THR A 178 -6.96 16.57 17.97
N ALA A 179 -5.95 16.54 18.85
CA ALA A 179 -6.03 15.97 20.19
C ALA A 179 -5.77 17.07 21.23
N THR A 180 -6.74 17.30 22.10
CA THR A 180 -6.66 18.29 23.17
C THR A 180 -6.58 17.58 24.52
N PRO A 181 -5.40 17.52 25.16
CA PRO A 181 -5.24 16.91 26.47
C PRO A 181 -5.60 17.84 27.63
N SER A 182 -5.87 17.25 28.79
CA SER A 182 -5.84 17.94 30.08
C SER A 182 -4.41 18.41 30.44
N ALA A 183 -4.30 19.38 31.36
CA ALA A 183 -3.06 20.10 31.66
C ALA A 183 -1.83 19.24 32.03
N SER A 184 -2.04 18.02 32.54
CA SER A 184 -0.97 17.09 32.95
C SER A 184 -0.49 16.15 31.85
N VAL A 185 -1.24 16.04 30.73
CA VAL A 185 -1.00 15.04 29.69
C VAL A 185 -0.32 15.71 28.50
N ASP A 186 0.83 15.18 28.08
CA ASP A 186 1.49 15.52 26.82
C ASP A 186 1.20 14.42 25.81
N VAL A 187 0.49 14.74 24.73
CA VAL A 187 0.03 13.75 23.76
C VAL A 187 0.93 13.72 22.55
N SER A 188 0.98 12.57 21.89
CA SER A 188 1.45 12.41 20.53
C SER A 188 0.31 11.84 19.67
N ILE A 189 0.28 12.23 18.40
CA ILE A 189 -0.66 11.68 17.42
C ILE A 189 0.13 10.90 16.39
N ASN A 190 -0.23 9.63 16.21
CA ASN A 190 0.42 8.70 15.29
C ASN A 190 -0.61 8.09 14.34
N LEU A 191 -0.27 7.99 13.05
CA LEU A 191 -1.21 7.59 12.02
C LEU A 191 -0.67 6.42 11.20
N SER A 192 -1.44 5.33 11.13
CA SER A 192 -1.09 4.08 10.44
C SER A 192 -2.16 3.68 9.41
N LEU A 193 -1.74 2.99 8.34
CA LEU A 193 -2.64 2.51 7.28
C LEU A 193 -3.06 1.05 7.55
N GLY A 194 -4.31 0.85 7.94
CA GLY A 194 -4.85 -0.47 8.29
C GLY A 194 -4.43 -0.97 9.69
N SER A 195 -5.17 -1.96 10.19
CA SER A 195 -4.98 -2.51 11.55
C SER A 195 -3.64 -3.22 11.72
N GLY A 196 -3.15 -3.92 10.69
CA GLY A 196 -1.85 -4.60 10.74
C GLY A 196 -0.67 -3.62 10.90
N ALA A 197 -0.69 -2.49 10.20
CA ALA A 197 0.33 -1.46 10.36
C ALA A 197 0.22 -0.75 11.72
N CYS A 198 -1.00 -0.57 12.21
CA CYS A 198 -1.27 -0.05 13.55
C CYS A 198 -0.66 -0.96 14.63
N GLY A 199 -0.94 -2.27 14.61
CA GLY A 199 -0.40 -3.23 15.58
C GLY A 199 1.12 -3.41 15.47
N ALA A 200 1.68 -3.22 14.28
CA ALA A 200 3.13 -3.21 14.05
C ALA A 200 3.78 -1.83 14.27
N ARG A 201 3.02 -0.82 14.72
CA ARG A 201 3.44 0.57 14.95
C ARG A 201 4.23 1.16 13.76
N THR A 202 3.73 0.94 12.55
CA THR A 202 4.28 1.46 11.28
C THR A 202 3.49 2.70 10.83
N CYS A 203 3.97 3.87 11.23
CA CYS A 203 3.28 5.12 10.94
C CYS A 203 3.62 5.68 9.57
N VAL A 204 2.64 6.29 8.93
CA VAL A 204 2.82 7.12 7.72
C VAL A 204 2.86 8.61 8.04
N ALA A 205 2.45 9.00 9.26
CA ALA A 205 2.60 10.34 9.80
C ALA A 205 2.57 10.32 11.33
N GLY A 206 3.20 11.32 11.96
CA GLY A 206 3.09 11.53 13.40
C GLY A 206 3.47 12.95 13.81
N VAL A 207 2.98 13.39 14.97
CA VAL A 207 3.35 14.66 15.61
C VAL A 207 3.47 14.47 17.13
N SER A 208 4.45 15.15 17.71
CA SER A 208 4.68 15.30 19.15
C SER A 208 5.50 16.59 19.33
N LYS A 209 4.82 17.73 19.23
CA LYS A 209 5.41 19.08 19.30
C LYS A 209 4.94 19.86 20.53
N GLY A 210 3.80 19.48 21.09
CA GLY A 210 3.25 20.09 22.28
C GLY A 210 4.08 19.78 23.53
N ALA A 211 3.78 20.49 24.61
CA ALA A 211 4.10 20.06 25.97
C ALA A 211 2.77 19.70 26.67
N ASN A 212 2.83 19.34 27.95
CA ASN A 212 1.64 19.00 28.74
C ASN A 212 0.50 20.03 28.58
N GLY A 213 -0.71 19.54 28.32
CA GLY A 213 -1.92 20.36 28.14
C GLY A 213 -2.00 21.11 26.81
N VAL A 214 -1.02 20.98 25.93
CA VAL A 214 -1.02 21.63 24.62
C VAL A 214 -1.72 20.74 23.60
N THR A 215 -2.65 21.33 22.84
CA THR A 215 -3.31 20.65 21.74
C THR A 215 -2.33 20.30 20.64
N GLU A 216 -2.42 19.08 20.13
CA GLU A 216 -1.71 18.62 18.95
C GLU A 216 -2.63 18.49 17.73
N SER A 217 -2.05 18.67 16.54
CA SER A 217 -2.79 18.47 15.29
C SER A 217 -1.93 17.84 14.21
N LEU A 218 -2.49 16.82 13.56
CA LEU A 218 -1.88 16.04 12.50
C LEU A 218 -2.75 16.11 11.23
N GLY A 219 -2.16 16.52 10.11
CA GLY A 219 -2.80 16.46 8.80
C GLY A 219 -2.26 15.30 7.96
N TRP A 220 -3.14 14.60 7.26
CA TRP A 220 -2.80 13.54 6.32
C TRP A 220 -3.71 13.57 5.09
N ASN A 221 -3.18 13.22 3.92
CA ASN A 221 -3.91 13.24 2.66
C ASN A 221 -4.06 11.82 2.10
N ASN A 222 -5.29 11.38 1.87
CA ASN A 222 -5.54 10.16 1.13
C ASN A 222 -5.42 10.42 -0.38
N VAL A 223 -4.19 10.37 -0.88
CA VAL A 223 -3.91 10.52 -2.32
C VAL A 223 -4.08 9.20 -3.08
N THR A 224 -4.63 8.17 -2.43
CA THR A 224 -4.91 6.90 -3.09
C THR A 224 -6.21 6.99 -3.89
N GLY A 225 -6.32 6.19 -4.96
CA GLY A 225 -7.55 6.08 -5.75
C GLY A 225 -8.71 5.36 -5.05
N ALA A 226 -8.60 5.06 -3.75
CA ALA A 226 -9.58 4.32 -2.98
C ALA A 226 -9.77 4.92 -1.57
N ALA A 227 -10.90 4.61 -0.92
CA ALA A 227 -11.07 4.95 0.49
C ALA A 227 -10.07 4.16 1.36
N GLN A 228 -9.55 4.81 2.40
CA GLN A 228 -8.60 4.22 3.34
C GLN A 228 -9.20 4.23 4.75
N ASN A 229 -9.04 3.12 5.47
CA ASN A 229 -9.27 3.06 6.91
C ASN A 229 -7.96 3.39 7.61
N VAL A 230 -7.93 4.54 8.25
CA VAL A 230 -6.74 5.10 8.88
C VAL A 230 -6.87 4.97 10.39
N TYR A 231 -5.86 4.39 11.01
CA TYR A 231 -5.81 4.19 12.46
C TYR A 231 -4.96 5.30 13.07
N VAL A 232 -5.55 5.99 14.04
CA VAL A 232 -4.95 7.09 14.77
C VAL A 232 -4.72 6.64 16.19
N THR A 233 -3.46 6.48 16.57
CA THR A 233 -3.04 6.22 17.93
C THR A 233 -2.72 7.55 18.60
N ILE A 234 -3.43 7.82 19.68
CA ILE A 234 -3.16 8.93 20.60
C ILE A 234 -2.50 8.33 21.81
N ASP A 235 -1.33 8.84 22.12
CA ASP A 235 -0.44 8.25 23.11
C ASP A 235 0.13 9.38 23.96
N SER A 236 0.69 9.11 25.14
CA SER A 236 1.35 10.12 25.96
C SER A 236 2.83 9.85 26.15
N THR A 237 3.64 10.90 26.03
CA THR A 237 5.08 10.87 26.33
C THR A 237 5.37 10.74 27.83
N SER A 238 4.33 10.70 28.68
CA SER A 238 4.42 10.59 30.14
C SER A 238 3.36 9.62 30.67
N SER A 239 3.63 8.96 31.80
CA SER A 239 2.66 8.11 32.51
C SER A 239 1.64 8.92 33.33
N SER A 240 1.23 10.07 32.83
CA SER A 240 0.37 11.02 33.54
C SER A 240 -1.10 10.60 33.52
N THR A 241 -1.85 11.01 34.55
CA THR A 241 -3.31 10.84 34.59
C THR A 241 -3.99 12.06 34.00
N GLY A 242 -5.10 11.86 33.30
CA GLY A 242 -5.90 12.96 32.75
C GLY A 242 -6.87 12.51 31.68
N THR A 243 -7.43 13.46 30.95
CA THR A 243 -8.32 13.21 29.82
C THR A 243 -7.73 13.71 28.51
N VAL A 244 -8.18 13.14 27.40
CA VAL A 244 -7.91 13.62 26.04
C VAL A 244 -9.21 13.69 25.26
N SER A 245 -9.40 14.78 24.51
CA SER A 245 -10.50 14.96 23.57
C SER A 245 -9.95 14.95 22.15
N VAL A 246 -10.38 14.00 21.32
CA VAL A 246 -9.86 13.79 19.97
C VAL A 246 -10.95 14.06 18.94
N THR A 247 -10.66 14.89 17.95
CA THR A 247 -11.56 15.17 16.82
C THR A 247 -10.81 14.92 15.52
N GLY A 248 -11.36 14.07 14.66
CA GLY A 248 -10.90 13.90 13.28
C GLY A 248 -11.88 14.57 12.33
N THR A 249 -11.39 15.44 11.46
CA THR A 249 -12.19 16.13 10.44
C THR A 249 -11.71 15.67 9.08
N VAL A 250 -12.60 15.00 8.35
CA VAL A 250 -12.38 14.67 6.94
C VAL A 250 -12.69 15.91 6.11
N GLY A 251 -11.67 16.43 5.44
CA GLY A 251 -11.73 17.63 4.62
C GLY A 251 -12.36 17.39 3.25
N ALA A 252 -12.53 18.47 2.50
CA ALA A 252 -13.01 18.40 1.12
C ALA A 252 -12.09 17.55 0.24
N SER A 253 -12.61 17.13 -0.93
CA SER A 253 -11.77 16.56 -1.98
C SER A 253 -10.62 17.52 -2.27
N LEU A 254 -9.41 17.05 -2.09
CA LEU A 254 -8.20 17.72 -2.50
C LEU A 254 -8.32 17.96 -4.01
N ALA A 255 -8.09 19.21 -4.43
CA ALA A 255 -8.06 19.53 -5.84
C ALA A 255 -7.04 18.62 -6.53
N CYS A 256 -7.40 18.14 -7.73
CA CYS A 256 -6.44 17.41 -8.52
C CYS A 256 -5.25 18.32 -8.84
N GLY A 257 -4.04 17.85 -8.54
CA GLY A 257 -2.79 18.55 -8.72
C GLY A 257 -1.60 17.64 -8.47
N PRO A 258 -0.36 18.17 -8.45
CA PRO A 258 0.85 17.36 -8.32
C PRO A 258 0.87 16.46 -7.08
N LEU A 259 0.26 16.89 -5.97
CA LEU A 259 0.20 16.11 -4.73
C LEU A 259 -0.78 14.93 -4.80
N THR A 260 -1.89 15.09 -5.50
CA THR A 260 -2.96 14.09 -5.61
C THR A 260 -2.89 13.24 -6.87
N CYS A 261 -2.09 13.67 -7.85
CA CYS A 261 -2.00 13.05 -9.17
C CYS A 261 -0.56 13.04 -9.72
N GLY A 262 0.42 12.70 -8.88
CA GLY A 262 1.84 12.81 -9.23
C GLY A 262 2.26 12.01 -10.46
N SER A 263 1.65 10.86 -10.72
CA SER A 263 1.96 10.01 -11.89
C SER A 263 1.01 10.23 -13.08
N GLY A 264 0.12 11.22 -13.02
CA GLY A 264 -0.97 11.38 -13.98
C GLY A 264 -1.33 12.83 -14.24
N CYS A 265 -2.51 13.08 -14.81
CA CYS A 265 -3.00 14.41 -15.11
C CYS A 265 -4.42 14.63 -14.58
N CYS A 266 -4.86 15.89 -14.54
CA CYS A 266 -6.11 16.32 -13.99
C CYS A 266 -7.13 16.65 -15.07
N SER A 267 -8.27 15.97 -15.07
CA SER A 267 -9.40 16.27 -15.95
C SER A 267 -10.67 16.40 -15.11
N GLY A 268 -11.32 17.57 -15.16
CA GLY A 268 -12.52 17.84 -14.36
C GLY A 268 -12.31 17.72 -12.84
N GLY A 269 -11.09 17.96 -12.34
CA GLY A 269 -10.75 17.79 -10.93
C GLY A 269 -10.52 16.33 -10.50
N VAL A 270 -10.52 15.37 -11.44
CA VAL A 270 -10.26 13.94 -11.19
C VAL A 270 -8.89 13.56 -11.76
N CYS A 271 -8.10 12.82 -10.98
CA CYS A 271 -6.82 12.28 -11.45
C CYS A 271 -7.04 11.16 -12.48
N GLN A 272 -6.42 11.32 -13.64
CA GLN A 272 -6.37 10.35 -14.72
C GLN A 272 -4.97 9.72 -14.76
N THR A 273 -4.85 8.51 -15.31
CA THR A 273 -3.55 7.83 -15.44
C THR A 273 -2.54 8.58 -16.31
N GLY A 274 -3.00 9.53 -17.15
CA GLY A 274 -2.12 10.35 -17.96
C GLY A 274 -1.58 9.65 -19.21
N THR A 275 -2.10 8.47 -19.57
CA THR A 275 -1.56 7.60 -20.63
C THR A 275 -2.46 7.45 -21.85
N SER A 276 -3.67 8.01 -21.84
CA SER A 276 -4.60 7.90 -22.97
C SER A 276 -4.51 9.13 -23.87
N ALA A 277 -4.87 8.97 -25.15
CA ALA A 277 -4.94 10.12 -26.08
C ALA A 277 -5.96 11.18 -25.63
N SER A 278 -7.02 10.80 -24.90
CA SER A 278 -8.01 11.74 -24.36
C SER A 278 -7.61 12.40 -23.04
N ALA A 279 -6.64 11.83 -22.32
CA ALA A 279 -6.17 12.32 -21.03
C ALA A 279 -4.66 12.06 -20.87
N CYS A 280 -3.85 12.80 -21.64
CA CYS A 280 -2.40 12.69 -21.63
C CYS A 280 -1.77 13.75 -20.73
N GLY A 281 -0.83 13.36 -19.88
CA GLY A 281 -0.10 14.30 -19.03
C GLY A 281 0.44 13.63 -17.76
N THR A 282 1.20 14.39 -16.99
CA THR A 282 1.85 13.89 -15.78
C THR A 282 1.95 14.99 -14.71
N ASN A 283 2.42 14.64 -13.51
CA ASN A 283 2.65 15.56 -12.39
C ASN A 283 1.41 16.37 -11.97
N GLY A 284 0.21 15.83 -12.16
CA GLY A 284 -1.05 16.48 -11.82
C GLY A 284 -1.31 17.78 -12.56
N ALA A 285 -0.66 17.98 -13.71
CA ALA A 285 -1.02 19.05 -14.64
C ALA A 285 -2.40 18.77 -15.26
N ALA A 286 -3.02 19.77 -15.87
CA ALA A 286 -4.26 19.55 -16.64
C ALA A 286 -4.01 18.52 -17.76
N CYS A 287 -4.94 17.58 -17.94
CA CYS A 287 -4.86 16.59 -19.01
C CYS A 287 -4.99 17.25 -20.38
N ASN A 288 -4.10 16.87 -21.29
CA ASN A 288 -4.16 17.24 -22.69
C ASN A 288 -4.87 16.15 -23.50
N THR A 289 -5.74 16.56 -24.43
CA THR A 289 -6.23 15.69 -25.49
C THR A 289 -5.25 15.75 -26.66
N CYS A 290 -4.63 14.64 -26.99
CA CYS A 290 -3.75 14.55 -28.15
C CYS A 290 -4.61 14.58 -29.42
N THR A 291 -4.43 15.62 -30.24
CA THR A 291 -5.09 15.73 -31.54
C THR A 291 -4.42 14.80 -32.52
N SER A 292 -5.22 13.99 -33.23
CA SER A 292 -4.71 13.08 -34.26
C SER A 292 -3.78 13.83 -35.23
N PRO A 293 -2.55 13.34 -35.50
CA PRO A 293 -2.02 11.99 -35.21
C PRO A 293 -1.43 11.75 -33.82
N ALA A 294 -1.30 12.78 -32.99
CA ALA A 294 -0.57 12.65 -31.74
C ALA A 294 -1.19 11.58 -30.84
N GLN A 295 -0.34 10.72 -30.30
CA GLN A 295 -0.69 9.77 -29.25
C GLN A 295 -0.01 10.21 -27.97
N CYS A 296 -0.55 9.76 -26.84
CA CYS A 296 0.14 9.93 -25.57
C CYS A 296 1.33 8.99 -25.53
N SER A 297 2.55 9.54 -25.53
CA SER A 297 3.76 8.74 -25.47
C SER A 297 3.92 8.08 -24.09
N ALA A 298 4.88 7.16 -23.97
CA ALA A 298 5.26 6.60 -22.67
C ALA A 298 5.77 7.65 -21.68
N SER A 299 6.23 8.82 -22.17
CA SER A 299 6.60 9.96 -21.34
C SER A 299 5.41 10.86 -20.99
N GLN A 300 4.18 10.38 -21.20
CA GLN A 300 2.92 11.07 -20.90
C GLN A 300 2.85 12.47 -21.54
N ALA A 301 3.39 12.59 -22.76
CA ALA A 301 3.33 13.80 -23.57
C ALA A 301 2.66 13.48 -24.90
N CYS A 302 1.85 14.42 -25.41
CA CYS A 302 1.33 14.29 -26.76
C CYS A 302 2.48 14.44 -27.74
N SER A 303 2.81 13.35 -28.42
CA SER A 303 3.82 13.32 -29.47
C SER A 303 3.17 12.82 -30.74
N ALA A 304 3.46 13.48 -31.86
CA ALA A 304 3.14 12.95 -33.17
C ALA A 304 3.97 11.67 -33.38
N THR A 305 3.43 10.54 -32.95
CA THR A 305 3.92 9.24 -33.40
C THR A 305 3.51 9.13 -34.86
N ASN A 306 4.44 9.50 -35.73
CA ASN A 306 4.49 9.07 -37.11
C ASN A 306 4.02 7.62 -37.23
N LEU A 307 2.83 7.42 -37.78
CA LEU A 307 2.23 6.10 -37.88
C LEU A 307 3.03 5.25 -38.87
N PRO A 308 3.27 3.97 -38.59
CA PRO A 308 4.06 3.10 -39.45
C PRO A 308 3.35 2.84 -40.78
N THR A 309 4.11 2.38 -41.79
CA THR A 309 3.56 1.93 -43.06
C THR A 309 2.44 0.91 -42.85
N GLY A 310 1.28 1.13 -43.46
CA GLY A 310 0.08 0.30 -43.33
C GLY A 310 -0.91 0.72 -42.24
N ALA A 311 -0.55 1.67 -41.38
CA ALA A 311 -1.46 2.21 -40.37
C ALA A 311 -2.58 3.07 -41.00
N PRO A 312 -3.76 3.16 -40.35
CA PRO A 312 -4.84 4.06 -40.77
C PRO A 312 -4.45 5.52 -40.69
N CYS A 313 -4.89 6.31 -41.66
CA CYS A 313 -4.65 7.75 -41.68
C CYS A 313 -5.77 8.49 -42.42
N THR A 314 -5.89 9.78 -42.14
CA THR A 314 -6.76 10.76 -42.78
C THR A 314 -5.96 11.93 -43.36
N ALA A 315 -4.68 12.09 -42.99
CA ALA A 315 -3.80 13.14 -43.48
C ALA A 315 -2.35 12.68 -43.55
N THR A 316 -1.58 13.21 -44.50
CA THR A 316 -0.16 12.87 -44.71
C THR A 316 0.71 13.12 -43.48
N SER A 317 0.42 14.17 -42.71
CA SER A 317 1.15 14.52 -41.48
C SER A 317 1.08 13.45 -40.38
N GLN A 318 0.23 12.44 -40.54
CA GLN A 318 0.07 11.34 -39.60
C GLN A 318 1.04 10.19 -39.86
N CYS A 319 1.65 10.15 -41.03
CA CYS A 319 2.43 9.02 -41.49
C CYS A 319 3.92 9.25 -41.26
N TYR A 320 4.67 8.16 -41.10
CA TYR A 320 6.12 8.23 -40.94
C TYR A 320 6.81 8.85 -42.14
N GLU A 321 7.42 10.02 -41.91
CA GLU A 321 8.35 10.68 -42.83
C GLU A 321 9.67 9.89 -42.86
N PRO A 322 10.00 9.19 -43.96
CA PRO A 322 11.27 8.50 -44.08
C PRO A 322 12.43 9.51 -44.20
N VAL A 323 13.64 9.08 -43.82
CA VAL A 323 14.88 9.86 -44.03
C VAL A 323 15.04 10.29 -45.49
N LEU A 324 14.56 9.45 -46.41
CA LEU A 324 14.50 9.70 -47.83
C LEU A 324 13.08 9.43 -48.33
N GLY A 325 12.37 10.50 -48.68
CA GLY A 325 11.05 10.46 -49.32
C GLY A 325 10.13 11.52 -48.71
N SER A 326 8.84 11.42 -49.03
CA SER A 326 7.79 12.13 -48.29
C SER A 326 6.78 11.09 -47.84
N ALA A 327 6.26 11.26 -46.62
CA ALA A 327 5.14 10.46 -46.17
C ALA A 327 3.93 10.74 -47.08
N VAL A 328 3.04 9.75 -47.21
CA VAL A 328 1.77 9.92 -47.94
C VAL A 328 0.70 9.17 -47.17
N CYS A 329 -0.45 9.82 -46.98
CA CYS A 329 -1.66 9.11 -46.58
C CYS A 329 -2.50 8.80 -47.81
N GLU A 330 -2.62 7.53 -48.17
CA GLU A 330 -3.49 7.08 -49.28
C GLU A 330 -4.95 7.09 -48.81
N THR A 331 -5.57 8.26 -48.78
CA THR A 331 -6.95 8.47 -48.30
C THR A 331 -8.00 7.83 -49.20
N SER A 332 -7.64 7.47 -50.44
CA SER A 332 -8.50 6.72 -51.35
C SER A 332 -8.70 5.25 -50.94
N TRP A 333 -7.85 4.75 -50.04
CA TRP A 333 -7.94 3.38 -49.54
C TRP A 333 -8.85 3.30 -48.31
N PRO A 334 -9.53 2.15 -48.06
CA PRO A 334 -10.44 2.02 -46.92
C PRO A 334 -9.75 2.34 -45.58
N GLY A 335 -10.24 3.39 -44.90
CA GLY A 335 -9.69 3.90 -43.63
C GLY A 335 -8.36 4.67 -43.75
N GLY A 336 -7.94 4.99 -44.98
CA GLY A 336 -6.67 5.58 -45.39
C GLY A 336 -5.44 4.78 -44.98
N TYR A 337 -4.34 4.88 -45.73
CA TYR A 337 -3.17 4.01 -45.52
C TYR A 337 -1.88 4.81 -45.50
N CYS A 338 -1.13 4.73 -44.39
CA CYS A 338 0.18 5.35 -44.31
C CYS A 338 1.17 4.63 -45.22
N SER A 339 1.72 5.40 -46.16
CA SER A 339 2.70 4.99 -47.14
C SER A 339 3.82 6.04 -47.17
N SER A 340 4.84 5.78 -47.96
CA SER A 340 5.86 6.75 -48.31
C SER A 340 6.27 6.59 -49.77
N ILE A 341 6.72 7.68 -50.37
CA ILE A 341 7.27 7.65 -51.73
C ILE A 341 8.67 7.05 -51.63
N CYS A 342 8.94 5.99 -52.38
CA CYS A 342 10.29 5.42 -52.45
C CYS A 342 10.99 5.74 -53.77
N PHE A 343 12.31 5.92 -53.67
CA PHE A 343 13.17 6.32 -54.79
C PHE A 343 13.58 5.16 -55.71
N LEU A 344 13.56 3.93 -55.18
CA LEU A 344 13.92 2.72 -55.90
C LEU A 344 12.77 1.73 -55.84
N THR A 345 12.34 1.24 -57.00
CA THR A 345 11.34 0.19 -57.12
C THR A 345 11.93 -1.17 -56.71
N ASN A 346 11.09 -2.07 -56.18
CA ASN A 346 11.47 -3.43 -55.79
C ASN A 346 12.57 -3.51 -54.71
N GLN A 347 12.51 -2.61 -53.74
CA GLN A 347 13.39 -2.62 -52.56
C GLN A 347 12.58 -2.44 -51.27
N LEU A 348 13.19 -2.83 -50.15
CA LEU A 348 12.65 -2.55 -48.82
C LEU A 348 12.58 -1.03 -48.60
N CYS A 349 11.44 -0.57 -48.10
CA CYS A 349 11.19 0.83 -47.79
C CYS A 349 10.85 0.98 -46.30
N GLY A 350 11.04 2.20 -45.79
CA GLY A 350 11.13 2.48 -44.36
C GLY A 350 12.58 2.67 -43.95
N GLY A 351 12.91 3.85 -43.41
CA GLY A 351 14.28 4.32 -43.22
C GLY A 351 15.15 3.35 -42.42
N PHE A 352 16.46 3.36 -42.71
CA PHE A 352 17.48 2.65 -41.97
C PHE A 352 17.29 2.85 -40.44
N GLY A 353 16.80 1.81 -39.75
CA GLY A 353 16.84 1.73 -38.29
C GLY A 353 15.51 1.83 -37.51
N SER A 354 14.31 1.89 -38.10
CA SER A 354 13.09 1.84 -37.27
C SER A 354 11.88 1.18 -37.92
N SER A 355 11.26 0.27 -37.16
CA SER A 355 9.87 -0.24 -37.07
C SER A 355 8.85 -0.21 -38.23
N ALA A 356 9.07 0.48 -39.34
CA ALA A 356 8.18 0.53 -40.48
C ALA A 356 8.79 -0.23 -41.67
N THR A 357 8.78 -1.56 -41.64
CA THR A 357 9.27 -2.38 -42.77
C THR A 357 8.18 -2.52 -43.83
N GLY A 358 8.43 -1.97 -45.03
CA GLY A 358 7.57 -2.16 -46.20
C GLY A 358 8.36 -2.59 -47.44
N TRP A 359 7.64 -2.77 -48.54
CA TRP A 359 8.20 -3.02 -49.87
C TRP A 359 7.74 -1.96 -50.87
N CYS A 360 8.69 -1.47 -51.66
CA CYS A 360 8.42 -0.46 -52.66
C CYS A 360 7.88 -1.08 -53.95
N THR A 361 6.66 -0.70 -54.32
CA THR A 361 6.01 -1.16 -55.55
C THR A 361 6.54 -0.45 -56.80
N ALA A 362 6.15 -0.93 -57.98
CA ALA A 362 6.48 -0.29 -59.26
C ALA A 362 5.92 1.15 -59.40
N ASN A 363 4.93 1.52 -58.59
CA ASN A 363 4.35 2.86 -58.54
C ASN A 363 5.03 3.78 -57.51
N ASN A 364 6.22 3.41 -57.01
CA ASN A 364 6.97 4.14 -55.98
C ASN A 364 6.21 4.30 -54.64
N GLN A 365 5.27 3.41 -54.34
CA GLN A 365 4.55 3.39 -53.05
C GLN A 365 5.14 2.33 -52.12
N CYS A 366 5.41 2.71 -50.87
CA CYS A 366 5.85 1.82 -49.81
C CYS A 366 4.66 1.13 -49.13
N LEU A 367 4.55 -0.19 -49.29
CA LEU A 367 3.46 -0.97 -48.68
C LEU A 367 3.97 -1.89 -47.58
N GLN A 368 3.19 -2.05 -46.52
CA GLN A 368 3.49 -2.95 -45.40
C GLN A 368 3.69 -4.38 -45.90
N LEU A 369 4.77 -5.03 -45.45
CA LEU A 369 5.03 -6.44 -45.76
C LEU A 369 4.03 -7.37 -45.08
N CYS A 370 3.73 -8.48 -45.75
CA CYS A 370 2.90 -9.54 -45.20
C CYS A 370 3.45 -10.94 -45.44
N ASN A 371 3.15 -11.86 -44.52
CA ASN A 371 3.86 -13.14 -44.39
C ASN A 371 3.38 -14.24 -45.35
N ALA A 372 2.21 -14.10 -45.97
CA ALA A 372 1.57 -15.17 -46.74
C ALA A 372 0.88 -14.62 -48.01
N PRO A 373 1.66 -14.29 -49.06
CA PRO A 373 1.12 -13.78 -50.32
C PRO A 373 0.07 -14.73 -50.90
N GLY A 374 -1.08 -14.20 -51.31
CA GLY A 374 -2.19 -14.98 -51.87
C GLY A 374 -3.04 -15.78 -50.85
N SER A 375 -2.80 -15.62 -49.54
CA SER A 375 -3.40 -16.45 -48.48
C SER A 375 -4.50 -15.75 -47.63
N GLY A 376 -5.31 -14.90 -48.25
CA GLY A 376 -6.26 -13.98 -47.62
C GLY A 376 -5.63 -12.74 -46.96
N GLN A 377 -6.12 -12.40 -45.77
CA GLN A 377 -5.71 -11.20 -45.02
C GLN A 377 -4.26 -11.29 -44.49
N SER A 378 -3.76 -12.48 -44.12
CA SER A 378 -2.47 -12.62 -43.41
C SER A 378 -2.40 -11.68 -42.18
N ASN A 379 -1.26 -11.03 -41.94
CA ASN A 379 -1.01 -9.99 -40.95
C ASN A 379 -1.45 -8.58 -41.41
N CYS A 380 -2.16 -8.45 -42.52
CA CYS A 380 -2.74 -7.17 -42.93
C CYS A 380 -3.94 -6.80 -42.05
N ARG A 381 -4.25 -5.52 -41.94
CA ARG A 381 -5.43 -5.05 -41.20
C ARG A 381 -6.75 -5.44 -41.89
N ALA A 382 -7.86 -5.33 -41.17
CA ALA A 382 -9.18 -5.62 -41.72
C ALA A 382 -9.46 -4.80 -43.00
N ASN A 383 -10.09 -5.42 -44.01
CA ASN A 383 -10.29 -4.91 -45.38
C ASN A 383 -9.05 -4.89 -46.29
N TYR A 384 -7.94 -5.48 -45.85
CA TYR A 384 -6.73 -5.63 -46.65
C TYR A 384 -6.41 -7.10 -46.85
N VAL A 385 -5.78 -7.42 -47.98
CA VAL A 385 -5.28 -8.76 -48.32
C VAL A 385 -3.79 -8.70 -48.55
N CYS A 386 -3.14 -9.83 -48.33
CA CYS A 386 -1.72 -10.02 -48.61
C CYS A 386 -1.54 -10.45 -50.06
N ASP A 387 -1.21 -9.51 -50.94
CA ASP A 387 -1.01 -9.74 -52.37
C ASP A 387 0.48 -9.87 -52.70
N THR A 388 0.81 -10.52 -53.82
CA THR A 388 2.18 -10.61 -54.32
C THR A 388 2.65 -9.25 -54.84
N ALA A 389 3.79 -8.78 -54.36
CA ALA A 389 4.42 -7.58 -54.87
C ALA A 389 4.82 -7.77 -56.34
N ALA A 390 4.50 -6.79 -57.19
CA ALA A 390 4.81 -6.84 -58.61
C ALA A 390 6.32 -7.06 -58.83
N GLY A 391 6.68 -8.09 -59.60
CA GLY A 391 8.08 -8.40 -59.94
C GLY A 391 8.80 -9.34 -58.96
N THR A 392 8.24 -9.66 -57.79
CA THR A 392 8.86 -10.57 -56.81
C THR A 392 7.83 -11.50 -56.16
N PRO A 393 7.63 -12.73 -56.66
CA PRO A 393 6.60 -13.64 -56.15
C PRO A 393 6.81 -14.08 -54.70
N SER A 394 8.01 -13.88 -54.15
CA SER A 394 8.35 -14.21 -52.76
C SER A 394 7.97 -13.13 -51.74
N GLN A 395 7.56 -11.92 -52.18
CA GLN A 395 7.26 -10.82 -51.26
C GLN A 395 5.78 -10.46 -51.26
N GLY A 396 5.18 -10.46 -50.08
CA GLY A 396 3.79 -10.07 -49.88
C GLY A 396 3.66 -8.62 -49.43
N VAL A 397 2.68 -7.90 -49.95
CA VAL A 397 2.32 -6.55 -49.53
C VAL A 397 0.84 -6.44 -49.16
N CYS A 398 0.53 -5.64 -48.16
CA CYS A 398 -0.85 -5.36 -47.75
C CYS A 398 -1.51 -4.32 -48.66
N VAL A 399 -2.49 -4.76 -49.44
CA VAL A 399 -3.30 -3.91 -50.34
C VAL A 399 -4.79 -4.03 -49.98
N PRO A 400 -5.64 -3.04 -50.31
CA PRO A 400 -7.08 -3.15 -50.09
C PRO A 400 -7.65 -4.38 -50.80
N ARG A 401 -8.58 -5.09 -50.15
CA ARG A 401 -9.33 -6.16 -50.82
C ARG A 401 -10.17 -5.58 -51.96
N CYS A 402 -10.33 -6.29 -53.07
CA CYS A 402 -11.44 -6.00 -53.99
C CYS A 402 -12.74 -6.61 -53.40
N PRO A 403 -13.93 -6.03 -53.62
CA PRO A 403 -14.26 -4.94 -54.54
C PRO A 403 -14.06 -3.52 -53.98
N THR A 404 -13.55 -3.36 -52.74
CA THR A 404 -13.38 -2.03 -52.13
C THR A 404 -12.47 -1.10 -52.94
N VAL A 405 -11.53 -1.66 -53.70
CA VAL A 405 -10.78 -0.97 -54.77
C VAL A 405 -10.86 -1.82 -56.03
N ALA A 406 -11.15 -1.21 -57.17
CA ALA A 406 -11.24 -1.91 -58.46
C ALA A 406 -9.87 -2.46 -58.88
N CYS A 407 -9.86 -3.66 -59.46
CA CYS A 407 -8.65 -4.26 -60.01
C CYS A 407 -8.11 -3.47 -61.20
N ALA A 408 -6.78 -3.48 -61.37
CA ALA A 408 -6.14 -2.93 -62.56
C ALA A 408 -6.67 -3.61 -63.83
N SER A 409 -6.65 -2.88 -64.95
CA SER A 409 -7.17 -3.35 -66.24
C SER A 409 -6.62 -4.72 -66.61
N GLY A 410 -7.52 -5.65 -66.96
CA GLY A 410 -7.18 -7.04 -67.32
C GLY A 410 -7.14 -8.03 -66.15
N ARG A 411 -7.40 -7.59 -64.91
CA ARG A 411 -7.52 -8.47 -63.74
C ARG A 411 -8.95 -8.57 -63.22
N THR A 412 -9.28 -9.69 -62.60
CA THR A 412 -10.62 -9.93 -62.01
C THR A 412 -10.52 -10.15 -60.50
N CYS A 413 -11.55 -9.69 -59.77
CA CYS A 413 -11.62 -9.91 -58.33
C CYS A 413 -12.02 -11.35 -58.03
N ASN A 414 -11.15 -12.14 -57.40
CA ASN A 414 -11.51 -13.49 -56.97
C ASN A 414 -12.32 -13.49 -55.66
N ALA A 415 -12.81 -14.66 -55.26
CA ALA A 415 -13.67 -14.82 -54.08
C ALA A 415 -12.97 -14.45 -52.76
N GLN A 416 -11.64 -14.47 -52.74
CA GLN A 416 -10.81 -14.14 -51.59
C GLN A 416 -10.41 -12.65 -51.54
N GLY A 417 -10.87 -11.85 -52.52
CA GLY A 417 -10.65 -10.40 -52.57
C GLY A 417 -9.34 -9.98 -53.26
N TYR A 418 -8.77 -10.84 -54.10
CA TYR A 418 -7.57 -10.55 -54.91
C TYR A 418 -7.88 -10.11 -56.32
N CYS A 419 -7.00 -9.28 -56.87
CA CYS A 419 -6.96 -9.02 -58.29
C CYS A 419 -6.03 -10.02 -58.99
N ILE A 420 -6.62 -11.07 -59.58
CA ILE A 420 -5.93 -12.11 -60.36
C ILE A 420 -5.93 -11.81 -61.86
#